data_AF-R8ASU0-F1
#
_entry.id   AF-R8ASU0-F1
#
_cell.length_a   1.000
_cell.length_b   1.000
_cell.length_c   1.000
_cell.angle_alpha   90.00
_cell.angle_beta   90.00
_cell.angle_gamma   90.00
#
_symmetry.space_group_name_H-M   'P 1'
#
loop_
_entity.id
_entity.type
_entity.pdbx_description
1 polymer ?
#
loop_
_entity_poly.entity_id
_entity_poly.type
_entity_poly.pdbx_seq_one_letter_code
_entity_poly.pdbx_strand_id
1 'polypeptide(L)' 'MNVCVAAALRRGVVDAAQAEQEQLSAANLHPAFTLAGLGELAQAALTCDRVVQF' A
#
# COMPACT_ATOMS: atom_id res chain seq x y z
N MET A 1 -3.02 6.33 5.48
CA MET A 1 -3.35 4.93 5.84
C MET A 1 -2.56 4.02 4.92
N ASN A 2 -1.95 2.96 5.44
CA ASN A 2 -0.97 2.17 4.69
C ASN A 2 -1.63 1.02 3.94
N VAL A 3 -1.30 0.86 2.66
CA VAL A 3 -1.82 -0.21 1.80
C VAL A 3 -0.65 -1.06 1.33
N CYS A 4 -0.73 -2.37 1.52
CA CYS A 4 0.35 -3.28 1.09
C CYS A 4 0.58 -3.18 -0.43
N VAL A 5 1.76 -2.74 -0.85
CA VAL A 5 2.13 -2.52 -2.26
C VAL A 5 1.95 -3.78 -3.11
N ALA A 6 2.46 -4.92 -2.64
CA ALA A 6 2.34 -6.19 -3.37
C ALA A 6 0.88 -6.62 -3.54
N ALA A 7 0.02 -6.34 -2.56
CA ALA A 7 -1.40 -6.66 -2.62
C ALA A 7 -2.19 -5.68 -3.50
N ALA A 8 -1.80 -4.41 -3.49
CA ALA A 8 -2.39 -3.33 -4.29
C ALA A 8 -2.13 -3.54 -5.78
N LEU A 9 -0.86 -3.74 -6.18
CA LEU A 9 -0.47 -3.95 -7.57
C LEU A 9 -1.16 -5.17 -8.19
N ARG A 10 -1.23 -6.29 -7.46
CA ARG A 10 -1.97 -7.50 -7.91
C ARG A 10 -3.46 -7.27 -8.16
N ARG A 11 -4.04 -6.19 -7.62
CA ARG A 11 -5.45 -5.80 -7.78
C ARG A 11 -5.62 -4.56 -8.67
N GLY A 12 -4.56 -4.08 -9.32
CA GLY A 12 -4.59 -2.89 -10.16
C GLY A 12 -4.78 -1.59 -9.39
N VAL A 13 -4.41 -1.55 -8.11
CA VAL A 13 -4.36 -0.30 -7.32
C VAL A 13 -2.94 0.22 -7.36
N VAL A 14 -2.75 1.39 -7.99
CA VAL A 14 -1.45 1.96 -8.31
C VAL A 14 -1.42 3.46 -7.98
N ASP A 15 -0.29 3.93 -7.47
CA ASP A 15 -0.01 5.36 -7.33
C ASP A 15 0.62 5.91 -8.63
N ALA A 16 0.92 7.21 -8.65
CA ALA A 16 1.50 7.86 -9.81
C ALA A 16 2.88 7.30 -10.19
N ALA A 17 3.72 6.98 -9.20
CA ALA A 17 5.07 6.46 -9.44
C ALA A 17 5.03 5.04 -10.04
N GLN A 18 4.14 4.18 -9.52
CA GLN A 18 3.94 2.83 -10.05
C GLN A 18 3.28 2.87 -11.43
N ALA A 19 2.32 3.77 -11.65
CA ALA A 19 1.72 3.95 -12.97
C ALA A 19 2.76 4.37 -14.02
N GLU A 20 3.71 5.24 -13.66
CA GLU A 20 4.82 5.63 -14.53
C GLU A 20 5.77 4.45 -14.81
N GLN A 21 6.19 3.70 -13.78
CA GLN A 21 7.08 2.53 -13.95
C GLN A 21 6.48 1.43 -14.82
N GLU A 22 5.19 1.13 -14.62
CA GLU A 22 4.46 0.05 -15.31
C GLU A 22 3.82 0.53 -16.63
N GLN A 23 4.07 1.78 -17.04
CA GLN A 23 3.53 2.38 -18.27
C GLN A 23 2.00 2.33 -18.35
N LEU A 24 1.34 2.51 -17.21
CA LEU A 24 -0.11 2.55 -17.11
C LEU A 24 -0.62 3.94 -17.47
N SER A 25 -1.81 4.01 -18.08
CA SER A 25 -2.40 5.27 -18.52
C SER A 25 -2.86 6.16 -17.36
N ALA A 26 -3.07 5.60 -16.17
CA ALA A 26 -3.59 6.33 -15.02
C ALA A 26 -3.18 5.69 -13.70
N ALA A 27 -3.15 6.53 -12.67
CA ALA A 27 -3.12 6.11 -11.27
C ALA A 27 -4.52 6.20 -10.65
N ASN A 28 -4.83 5.32 -9.70
CA ASN A 28 -6.13 5.24 -9.05
C ASN A 28 -6.06 5.21 -7.52
N LEU A 29 -4.86 5.32 -6.93
CA LEU A 29 -4.70 5.43 -5.49
C LEU A 29 -5.20 6.79 -5.00
N HIS A 30 -6.12 6.78 -4.04
CA HIS A 30 -6.61 8.00 -3.41
C HIS A 30 -5.53 8.64 -2.53
N PRO A 31 -5.36 9.99 -2.51
CA PRO A 31 -4.24 10.66 -1.82
C PRO A 31 -4.14 10.44 -0.30
N ALA A 32 -5.21 10.00 0.35
CA ALA A 32 -5.22 9.67 1.78
C ALA A 32 -4.52 8.33 2.12
N PHE A 33 -4.14 7.57 1.09
CA PHE A 33 -3.48 6.28 1.20
C PHE A 33 -2.05 6.36 0.68
N THR A 34 -1.19 5.53 1.26
CA THR A 34 0.22 5.40 0.87
C THR A 34 0.52 3.93 0.65
N LEU A 35 1.20 3.60 -0.44
CA LEU A 35 1.70 2.24 -0.66
C LEU A 35 2.85 1.96 0.31
N ALA A 36 2.77 0.83 0.97
CA ALA A 36 3.66 0.42 2.05
C ALA A 36 4.12 -1.02 1.85
N GLY A 37 5.34 -1.33 2.32
CA GLY A 37 5.83 -2.70 2.36
C GLY A 37 5.13 -3.52 3.45
N LEU A 38 5.09 -4.85 3.30
CA LEU A 38 4.58 -5.74 4.36
C LEU A 38 5.36 -5.57 5.68
N GLY A 39 6.62 -5.15 5.61
CA GLY A 39 7.45 -4.85 6.78
C GLY A 39 6.87 -3.74 7.67
N GLU A 40 6.13 -2.78 7.14
CA GLU A 40 5.48 -1.75 7.97
C GLU A 40 4.37 -2.32 8.85
N LEU A 41 3.61 -3.31 8.33
CA LEU A 41 2.64 -4.03 9.14
C LEU A 41 3.32 -4.84 10.24
N ALA A 42 4.43 -5.52 9.90
CA ALA A 42 5.21 -6.28 10.88
C ALA A 42 5.78 -5.36 11.97
N GLN A 43 6.31 -4.19 11.58
CA GLN A 43 6.80 -3.20 12.52
C GLN A 43 5.68 -2.70 13.44
N ALA A 44 4.52 -2.34 12.89
CA ALA A 44 3.37 -1.91 13.70
C ALA A 44 2.94 -3.01 14.68
N ALA A 45 2.92 -4.28 14.25
CA ALA A 45 2.58 -5.41 15.10
C ALA A 45 3.59 -5.64 16.24
N LEU A 46 4.86 -5.28 16.05
CA LEU A 46 5.90 -5.36 17.08
C LEU A 46 5.88 -4.17 18.04
N THR A 47 5.49 -2.98 17.58
CA THR A 47 5.58 -1.74 18.37
C THR A 47 4.29 -1.34 19.07
N CYS A 48 3.13 -1.78 18.57
CA CYS A 48 1.84 -1.45 19.16
C CYS A 48 1.48 -2.40 20.30
N ASP A 49 0.78 -1.89 21.32
CA ASP A 49 0.32 -2.73 22.43
C ASP A 49 -0.67 -3.81 21.98
N ARG A 50 -1.49 -3.52 20.96
CA ARG A 50 -2.54 -4.40 20.46
C ARG A 50 -2.70 -4.25 18.95
N VAL A 51 -3.06 -5.33 18.28
CA VAL A 51 -3.45 -5.36 16.86
C VAL A 51 -4.87 -5.92 16.79
N VAL A 52 -5.76 -5.21 16.09
CA VAL A 52 -7.13 -5.67 15.83
C VAL A 52 -7.26 -5.93 14.32
N GLN A 53 -7.65 -7.15 13.96
CA GLN A 53 -7.92 -7.55 12.58
C GLN A 53 -9.42 -7.57 12.34
N PHE A 54 -9.84 -7.07 11.18
CA PHE A 54 -11.23 -6.99 10.73
C PHE A 54 -11.48 -7.93 9.55
#